data_AF-A0A923XB53-F1
#
_entry.id   AF-A0A923XB53-F1
#
_cell.length_a   1.000
_cell.length_b   1.000
_cell.length_c   1.000
_cell.angle_alpha   90.00
_cell.angle_beta   90.00
_cell.angle_gamma   90.00
#
_symmetry.space_group_name_H-M   'P 1'
#
loop_
_entity.id
_entity.type
_entity.pdbx_description
1 polymer ?
#
loop_
_entity_poly.entity_id
_entity_poly.type
_entity_poly.pdbx_seq_one_letter_code
_entity_poly.pdbx_strand_id
1 'polypeptide(L)'
;MPFAVSTLFIVCLVLISISASAREKKLTPFQQNIKNCLATKEDVQKIQNLNQLYEFIDKNYDLKTSETLYREVLYKEKGQLLKLKVEKGLVSIYKVTDDDTLKLLNNDARQRGLTDESSINQLLMRADVREDFLKVKEVRSGQTLLQFGKERDQYKSISFEKVGAAGKLECTNKESSDICICRK
;
A
#
# COMPACT_ATOMS: atom_id res chain seq x y z
N MET A 1 69.75 -44.38 -18.65
CA MET A 1 70.19 -44.37 -17.24
C MET A 1 70.36 -42.92 -16.81
N PRO A 2 69.91 -42.45 -15.63
CA PRO A 2 68.80 -42.85 -14.77
C PRO A 2 67.72 -41.75 -14.67
N PHE A 3 66.71 -42.07 -13.86
CA PHE A 3 65.48 -41.34 -13.54
C PHE A 3 65.72 -40.13 -12.63
N ALA A 4 64.88 -39.10 -12.76
CA ALA A 4 64.53 -38.20 -11.65
C ALA A 4 63.03 -37.87 -11.73
N VAL A 5 62.27 -38.63 -10.94
CA VAL A 5 60.86 -38.41 -10.65
C VAL A 5 60.78 -37.30 -9.61
N SER A 6 60.27 -36.13 -9.98
CA SER A 6 59.88 -35.08 -9.03
C SER A 6 58.37 -35.13 -8.84
N THR A 7 57.97 -35.86 -7.81
CA THR A 7 56.72 -35.73 -7.08
C THR A 7 56.62 -34.33 -6.47
N LEU A 8 55.54 -33.59 -6.73
CA LEU A 8 54.88 -32.79 -5.67
C LEU A 8 53.47 -32.32 -6.10
N PHE A 9 52.47 -32.94 -5.46
CA PHE A 9 51.23 -32.35 -4.98
C PHE A 9 50.53 -31.29 -5.86
N ILE A 10 49.75 -31.75 -6.84
CA ILE A 10 48.57 -31.01 -7.27
C ILE A 10 47.46 -31.37 -6.27
N VAL A 11 47.31 -30.49 -5.27
CA VAL A 11 46.17 -30.49 -4.37
C VAL A 11 44.91 -30.36 -5.22
N CYS A 12 44.13 -31.44 -5.27
CA CYS A 12 42.75 -31.43 -5.74
C CYS A 12 41.95 -30.39 -4.95
N LEU A 13 41.88 -29.16 -5.48
CA LEU A 13 40.81 -28.22 -5.21
C LEU A 13 39.54 -28.80 -5.82
N VAL A 14 38.97 -29.78 -5.13
CA VAL A 14 37.56 -30.13 -5.28
C VAL A 14 36.80 -28.90 -4.82
N LEU A 15 36.49 -28.02 -5.78
CA LEU A 15 35.40 -27.07 -5.70
C LEU A 15 34.13 -27.91 -5.48
N ILE A 16 33.87 -28.25 -4.22
CA ILE A 16 32.55 -28.65 -3.77
C ILE A 16 31.71 -27.39 -3.95
N SER A 17 31.13 -27.26 -5.14
CA SER A 17 29.97 -26.42 -5.37
C SER A 17 28.89 -26.96 -4.46
N ILE A 18 28.87 -26.48 -3.22
CA ILE A 18 27.72 -26.60 -2.32
C ILE A 18 26.65 -25.76 -3.01
N SER A 19 25.97 -26.37 -3.97
CA SER A 19 24.68 -25.90 -4.46
C SER A 19 23.79 -25.96 -3.24
N ALA A 20 23.73 -24.84 -2.51
CA ALA A 20 22.71 -24.60 -1.52
C ALA A 20 21.39 -24.81 -2.26
N SER A 21 20.81 -26.01 -2.10
CA SER A 21 19.48 -26.32 -2.55
C SER A 21 18.57 -25.40 -1.76
N ALA A 22 18.34 -24.21 -2.31
CA ALA A 22 17.44 -23.22 -1.78
C ALA A 22 16.07 -23.89 -1.81
N ARG A 23 15.65 -24.48 -0.69
CA ARG A 23 14.29 -25.01 -0.53
C ARG A 23 13.35 -23.88 -0.92
N GLU A 24 12.65 -24.05 -2.04
CA GLU A 24 11.71 -23.06 -2.52
C GLU A 24 10.67 -22.81 -1.42
N LYS A 25 10.64 -21.57 -0.91
CA LYS A 25 9.68 -21.18 0.11
C LYS A 25 8.28 -21.24 -0.51
N LYS A 26 7.39 -22.06 0.06
CA LYS A 26 6.01 -22.22 -0.39
C LYS A 26 5.26 -20.89 -0.20
N LEU A 27 4.52 -20.47 -1.23
CA LEU A 27 3.72 -19.24 -1.18
C LEU A 27 2.49 -19.43 -0.29
N THR A 28 2.12 -18.39 0.45
CA THR A 28 0.85 -18.32 1.18
C THR A 28 -0.33 -18.15 0.21
N PRO A 29 -1.59 -18.42 0.63
CA PRO A 29 -2.75 -18.13 -0.21
C PRO A 29 -2.85 -16.67 -0.66
N PHE A 30 -2.49 -15.72 0.22
CA PHE A 30 -2.40 -14.29 -0.09
C PHE A 30 -1.41 -14.03 -1.25
N GLN A 31 -0.20 -14.56 -1.11
CA GLN A 31 0.86 -14.48 -2.14
C GLN A 31 0.46 -15.14 -3.45
N GLN A 32 -0.13 -16.33 -3.39
CA GLN A 32 -0.55 -17.05 -4.58
C GLN A 32 -1.57 -16.25 -5.40
N ASN A 33 -2.51 -15.57 -4.75
CA ASN A 33 -3.48 -14.71 -5.44
C ASN A 33 -2.83 -13.49 -6.09
N ILE A 34 -1.84 -12.88 -5.43
CA ILE A 34 -1.06 -11.77 -6.02
C ILE A 34 -0.29 -12.25 -7.25
N LYS A 35 0.40 -13.39 -7.15
CA LYS A 35 1.13 -14.01 -8.27
C LYS A 35 0.21 -14.25 -9.47
N ASN A 36 -1.00 -14.74 -9.24
CA ASN A 36 -1.95 -15.04 -10.30
C ASN A 36 -2.40 -13.79 -11.09
N CYS A 37 -2.29 -12.59 -10.49
CA CYS A 37 -2.77 -11.34 -11.09
C CYS A 37 -1.64 -10.42 -11.59
N LEU A 38 -0.52 -10.31 -10.85
CA LEU A 38 0.44 -9.22 -11.04
C LEU A 38 1.85 -9.64 -11.40
N ALA A 39 2.32 -10.80 -10.90
CA ALA A 39 3.75 -10.93 -10.64
C ALA A 39 4.35 -12.30 -10.93
N THR A 40 5.66 -12.31 -11.13
CA THR A 40 6.49 -13.51 -11.17
C THR A 40 6.70 -14.06 -9.74
N LYS A 41 7.18 -15.30 -9.62
CA LYS A 41 7.27 -16.02 -8.32
C LYS A 41 8.24 -15.35 -7.32
N GLU A 42 9.30 -14.71 -7.80
CA GLU A 42 10.38 -14.15 -6.95
C GLU A 42 9.96 -12.87 -6.23
N ASP A 43 9.19 -12.01 -6.89
CA ASP A 43 8.73 -10.74 -6.33
C ASP A 43 7.71 -10.94 -5.21
N VAL A 44 6.84 -11.93 -5.38
CA VAL A 44 5.71 -12.19 -4.49
C VAL A 44 6.15 -12.69 -3.11
N GLN A 45 7.28 -13.39 -3.01
CA GLN A 45 7.78 -13.89 -1.73
C GLN A 45 8.14 -12.78 -0.73
N LYS A 46 8.36 -11.55 -1.21
CA LYS A 46 8.63 -10.38 -0.36
C LYS A 46 7.37 -9.69 0.13
N ILE A 47 6.20 -10.03 -0.43
CA ILE A 47 4.92 -9.41 -0.13
C ILE A 47 4.19 -10.25 0.92
N GLN A 48 4.24 -9.82 2.18
CA GLN A 48 3.61 -10.49 3.32
C GLN A 48 2.31 -9.81 3.78
N ASN A 49 2.10 -8.56 3.40
CA ASN A 49 0.94 -7.77 3.81
C ASN A 49 0.59 -6.69 2.78
N LEU A 50 -0.51 -5.96 3.03
CA LEU A 50 -0.97 -4.87 2.16
C LEU A 50 0.04 -3.72 2.03
N ASN A 51 0.78 -3.38 3.09
CA ASN A 51 1.78 -2.30 3.01
C ASN A 51 2.87 -2.66 1.98
N GLN A 52 3.39 -3.88 2.05
CA GLN A 52 4.40 -4.37 1.11
C GLN A 52 3.83 -4.57 -0.31
N LEU A 53 2.54 -4.87 -0.44
CA LEU A 53 1.88 -4.91 -1.75
C LEU A 53 1.82 -3.52 -2.38
N TYR A 54 1.48 -2.50 -1.58
CA TYR A 54 1.51 -1.12 -2.03
C TYR A 54 2.92 -0.69 -2.44
N GLU A 55 3.94 -0.95 -1.61
CA GLU A 55 5.34 -0.63 -1.94
C GLU A 55 5.82 -1.31 -3.22
N PHE A 56 5.43 -2.58 -3.42
CA PHE A 56 5.71 -3.30 -4.66
C PHE A 56 5.06 -2.60 -5.86
N ILE A 57 3.80 -2.19 -5.75
CA ILE A 57 3.10 -1.48 -6.81
C ILE A 57 3.76 -0.12 -7.08
N ASP A 58 4.05 0.64 -6.03
CA ASP A 58 4.66 1.98 -6.12
C ASP A 58 6.00 1.95 -6.84
N LYS A 59 6.81 0.92 -6.56
CA LYS A 59 8.11 0.70 -7.21
C LYS A 59 8.00 0.31 -8.70
N ASN A 60 6.96 -0.42 -9.09
CA ASN A 60 6.83 -0.96 -10.45
C ASN A 60 5.94 -0.11 -11.36
N TYR A 61 5.11 0.76 -10.79
CA TYR A 61 4.14 1.57 -11.51
C TYR A 61 4.18 3.01 -11.00
N ASP A 62 4.90 3.86 -11.72
CA ASP A 62 5.02 5.29 -11.39
C ASP A 62 3.66 5.96 -11.24
N LEU A 63 3.52 6.78 -10.20
CA LEU A 63 2.33 7.61 -9.98
C LEU A 63 2.22 8.67 -11.07
N LYS A 64 1.06 8.73 -11.75
CA LYS A 64 0.71 9.84 -12.66
C LYS A 64 -0.16 10.86 -11.96
N THR A 65 -1.25 10.39 -11.34
CA THR A 65 -2.20 11.26 -10.63
C THR A 65 -2.78 10.52 -9.43
N SER A 66 -3.10 11.27 -8.38
CA SER A 66 -3.79 10.77 -7.19
C SER A 66 -5.02 11.62 -6.91
N GLU A 67 -6.11 10.98 -6.52
CA GLU A 67 -7.39 11.60 -6.21
C GLU A 67 -7.90 11.03 -4.87
N THR A 68 -8.15 11.91 -3.90
CA THR A 68 -8.82 11.51 -2.65
C THR A 68 -10.32 11.37 -2.92
N LEU A 69 -10.82 10.14 -2.91
CA LEU A 69 -12.25 9.86 -3.10
C LEU A 69 -13.07 10.18 -1.85
N TYR A 70 -12.48 9.87 -0.69
CA TYR A 70 -13.10 10.04 0.62
C TYR A 70 -12.02 10.21 1.68
N ARG A 71 -12.20 11.14 2.61
CA ARG A 71 -11.45 11.14 3.88
C ARG A 71 -12.37 11.55 5.02
N GLU A 72 -12.24 10.90 6.16
CA GLU A 72 -12.89 11.30 7.39
C GLU A 72 -11.88 11.29 8.51
N VAL A 73 -11.78 12.40 9.24
CA VAL A 73 -10.84 12.55 10.35
C VAL A 73 -11.59 13.05 11.57
N LEU A 74 -11.54 12.29 12.66
CA LEU A 74 -12.00 12.71 13.98
C LEU A 74 -10.80 13.22 14.77
N TYR A 75 -10.84 14.47 15.22
CA TYR A 75 -9.71 15.10 15.88
C TYR A 75 -10.13 16.08 16.95
N LYS A 76 -9.24 16.32 17.92
CA LYS A 76 -9.43 17.32 18.97
C LYS A 76 -8.53 18.52 18.72
N GLU A 77 -9.14 19.71 18.71
CA GLU A 77 -8.43 20.99 18.59
C GLU A 77 -8.98 21.98 19.63
N LYS A 78 -8.09 22.61 20.41
CA LYS A 78 -8.47 23.62 21.44
C LYS A 78 -9.59 23.15 22.39
N GLY A 79 -9.60 21.86 22.73
CA GLY A 79 -10.59 21.27 23.63
C GLY A 79 -11.89 20.81 22.95
N GLN A 80 -12.11 21.11 21.67
CA GLN A 80 -13.30 20.71 20.92
C GLN A 80 -13.04 19.45 20.09
N LEU A 81 -14.02 18.54 20.07
CA LEU A 81 -14.01 17.39 19.18
C LEU A 81 -14.62 17.80 17.83
N LEU A 82 -13.87 17.62 16.76
CA LEU A 82 -14.20 18.02 15.41
C LEU A 82 -14.11 16.82 14.46
N LYS A 83 -14.96 16.84 13.43
CA LYS A 83 -14.92 15.87 12.33
C LYS A 83 -14.67 16.61 11.02
N LEU A 84 -13.60 16.27 10.32
CA LEU A 84 -13.33 16.71 8.95
C LEU A 84 -13.80 15.61 8.00
N LYS A 85 -14.56 16.00 6.97
CA LYS A 85 -15.04 15.11 5.92
C LYS A 85 -14.65 15.67 4.55
N VAL A 86 -14.03 14.84 3.73
CA VAL A 86 -13.67 15.15 2.35
C VAL A 86 -14.40 14.18 1.44
N GLU A 87 -15.24 14.70 0.55
CA GLU A 87 -15.95 13.92 -0.46
C GLU A 87 -15.92 14.64 -1.79
N LYS A 88 -15.38 14.00 -2.84
CA LYS A 88 -15.33 14.55 -4.20
C LYS A 88 -14.72 15.97 -4.27
N GLY A 89 -13.65 16.20 -3.50
CA GLY A 89 -12.96 17.50 -3.41
C GLY A 89 -13.64 18.56 -2.54
N LEU A 90 -14.78 18.25 -1.91
CA LEU A 90 -15.43 19.16 -0.97
C LEU A 90 -14.97 18.86 0.45
N VAL A 91 -14.49 19.88 1.17
CA VAL A 91 -14.06 19.78 2.56
C VAL A 91 -15.14 20.38 3.47
N SER A 92 -15.65 19.56 4.39
CA SER A 92 -16.60 19.96 5.42
C SER A 92 -16.03 19.72 6.80
N ILE A 93 -16.23 20.67 7.70
CA ILE A 93 -15.80 20.57 9.11
C ILE A 93 -17.04 20.65 9.99
N TYR A 94 -17.16 19.69 10.90
CA TYR A 94 -18.25 19.57 11.86
C TYR A 94 -17.70 19.66 13.28
N LYS A 95 -18.45 20.29 14.18
CA LYS A 95 -18.31 20.11 15.62
C LYS A 95 -19.09 18.87 16.04
N VAL A 96 -18.46 17.99 16.81
CA VAL A 96 -19.14 16.91 17.50
C VAL A 96 -19.67 17.46 18.82
N THR A 97 -20.98 17.36 19.02
CA THR A 97 -21.66 17.78 20.25
C THR A 97 -21.60 16.69 21.31
N ASP A 98 -22.00 17.02 22.54
CA ASP A 98 -21.98 16.07 23.66
C ASP A 98 -22.95 14.89 23.46
N ASP A 99 -23.98 15.07 22.62
CA ASP A 99 -24.95 14.04 22.23
C ASP A 99 -24.51 13.27 20.96
N ASP A 100 -23.23 13.32 20.60
CA ASP A 100 -22.64 12.74 19.38
C ASP A 100 -23.25 13.25 18.05
N THR A 101 -24.00 14.34 18.07
CA THR A 101 -24.55 14.96 16.85
C THR A 101 -23.53 15.87 16.18
N LEU A 102 -23.60 15.97 14.84
CA LEU A 102 -22.69 16.77 14.03
C LEU A 102 -23.30 18.14 13.69
N LYS A 103 -22.62 19.21 14.10
CA LYS A 103 -22.96 20.60 13.72
C LYS A 103 -21.96 21.11 12.69
N LEU A 104 -22.41 21.38 11.47
CA LEU A 104 -21.57 21.95 10.41
C LEU A 104 -21.03 23.32 10.84
N LEU A 105 -19.70 23.47 10.82
CA LEU A 105 -19.00 24.72 11.12
C LEU A 105 -18.57 25.44 9.84
N ASN A 106 -18.08 24.70 8.87
CA ASN A 106 -17.65 25.23 7.58
C ASN A 106 -17.90 24.22 6.46
N ASN A 107 -18.36 24.72 5.32
CA ASN A 107 -18.49 23.99 4.06
C ASN A 107 -17.71 24.79 3.02
N ASP A 108 -16.39 24.60 3.01
CA ASP A 108 -15.51 25.45 2.21
C ASP A 108 -15.45 24.90 0.79
N ALA A 109 -16.31 25.42 -0.09
CA ALA A 109 -16.30 25.12 -1.52
C ALA A 109 -15.22 25.92 -2.29
N ARG A 110 -14.31 26.64 -1.61
CA ARG A 110 -13.51 27.72 -2.23
C ARG A 110 -12.07 27.89 -1.72
N GLN A 111 -11.35 26.84 -1.37
CA GLN A 111 -9.88 26.96 -1.31
C GLN A 111 -9.24 26.73 -2.68
N ARG A 112 -9.49 27.66 -3.61
CA ARG A 112 -8.76 27.73 -4.89
C ARG A 112 -7.34 28.23 -4.64
N GLY A 113 -6.36 27.33 -4.63
CA GLY A 113 -4.94 27.72 -4.70
C GLY A 113 -3.95 26.75 -4.07
N LEU A 114 -4.42 25.90 -3.16
CA LEU A 114 -3.65 24.82 -2.53
C LEU A 114 -4.30 23.49 -2.92
N THR A 115 -3.52 22.42 -3.09
CA THR A 115 -4.13 21.08 -3.28
C THR A 115 -4.93 20.76 -2.02
N ASP A 116 -6.14 20.20 -2.15
CA ASP A 116 -7.03 19.88 -1.03
C ASP A 116 -6.28 19.17 0.12
N GLU A 117 -5.31 18.32 -0.24
CA GLU A 117 -4.44 17.58 0.68
C GLU A 117 -3.53 18.48 1.53
N SER A 118 -2.96 19.54 0.97
CA SER A 118 -2.11 20.47 1.73
C SER A 118 -2.91 21.29 2.74
N SER A 119 -4.13 21.71 2.39
CA SER A 119 -5.06 22.38 3.30
C SER A 119 -5.49 21.45 4.43
N ILE A 120 -5.83 20.19 4.12
CA ILE A 120 -6.16 19.18 5.14
C ILE A 120 -4.97 18.94 6.06
N ASN A 121 -3.76 18.78 5.52
CA ASN A 121 -2.56 18.57 6.33
C ASN A 121 -2.29 19.75 7.25
N GLN A 122 -2.46 20.98 6.79
CA GLN A 122 -2.34 22.17 7.65
C GLN A 122 -3.36 22.17 8.81
N LEU A 123 -4.61 21.79 8.54
CA LEU A 123 -5.64 21.67 9.58
C LEU A 123 -5.27 20.62 10.63
N LEU A 124 -4.64 19.52 10.21
CA LEU A 124 -4.34 18.39 11.08
C LEU A 124 -2.97 18.47 11.77
N MET A 125 -2.05 19.34 11.34
CA MET A 125 -0.68 19.44 11.86
C MET A 125 -0.56 19.62 13.38
N ARG A 126 -1.56 20.21 14.03
CA ARG A 126 -1.60 20.45 15.48
C ARG A 126 -2.77 19.76 16.18
N ALA A 127 -3.49 18.93 15.45
CA ALA A 127 -4.67 18.26 15.93
C ALA A 127 -4.32 16.94 16.62
N ASP A 128 -5.02 16.64 17.71
CA ASP A 128 -4.98 15.32 18.34
C ASP A 128 -5.94 14.40 17.57
N VAL A 129 -5.40 13.70 16.55
CA VAL A 129 -6.14 12.81 15.65
C VAL A 129 -6.50 11.52 16.38
N ARG A 130 -7.80 11.22 16.44
CA ARG A 130 -8.36 10.03 17.09
C ARG A 130 -8.65 8.93 16.07
N GLU A 131 -9.19 9.32 14.92
CA GLU A 131 -9.53 8.42 13.82
C GLU A 131 -9.22 9.11 12.49
N ASP A 132 -8.68 8.36 11.55
CA ASP A 132 -8.42 8.82 10.18
C ASP A 132 -8.73 7.68 9.23
N PHE A 133 -9.69 7.89 8.36
CA PHE A 133 -10.08 6.98 7.31
C PHE A 133 -9.92 7.67 5.97
N LEU A 134 -9.25 7.00 5.03
CA LEU A 134 -8.90 7.56 3.74
C LEU A 134 -9.19 6.55 2.62
N LYS A 135 -9.77 7.00 1.52
CA LYS A 135 -9.85 6.26 0.25
C LYS A 135 -9.25 7.10 -0.86
N VAL A 136 -8.33 6.50 -1.60
CA VAL A 136 -7.61 7.14 -2.70
C VAL A 136 -7.76 6.31 -3.96
N LYS A 137 -7.82 7.00 -5.09
CA LYS A 137 -7.67 6.44 -6.42
C LYS A 137 -6.45 7.05 -7.08
N GLU A 138 -5.62 6.20 -7.65
CA GLU A 138 -4.42 6.59 -8.37
C GLU A 138 -4.46 6.06 -9.79
N VAL A 139 -4.05 6.92 -10.71
CA VAL A 139 -3.69 6.52 -12.07
C VAL A 139 -2.19 6.36 -12.09
N ARG A 140 -1.75 5.17 -12.47
CA ARG A 140 -0.36 4.75 -12.47
C ARG A 140 0.12 4.49 -13.90
N SER A 141 1.42 4.35 -14.10
CA SER A 141 1.99 4.05 -15.42
C SER A 141 1.44 2.73 -16.00
N GLY A 142 1.50 2.59 -17.34
CA GLY A 142 1.01 1.38 -18.01
C GLY A 142 -0.53 1.23 -18.06
N GLN A 143 -1.28 2.33 -17.92
CA GLN A 143 -2.75 2.34 -17.82
C GLN A 143 -3.26 1.52 -16.64
N THR A 144 -2.64 1.73 -15.49
CA THR A 144 -2.96 0.99 -14.27
C THR A 144 -3.79 1.87 -13.34
N LEU A 145 -4.83 1.28 -12.75
CA LEU A 145 -5.66 1.89 -11.72
C LEU A 145 -5.40 1.20 -10.40
N LEU A 146 -4.99 1.99 -9.40
CA LEU A 146 -4.86 1.56 -8.02
C LEU A 146 -5.90 2.30 -7.19
N GLN A 147 -6.68 1.57 -6.40
CA GLN A 147 -7.54 2.14 -5.38
C GLN A 147 -7.17 1.54 -4.04
N PHE A 148 -7.05 2.35 -3.00
CA PHE A 148 -6.77 1.82 -1.67
C PHE A 148 -7.53 2.56 -0.59
N GLY A 149 -7.78 1.84 0.50
CA GLY A 149 -8.33 2.37 1.73
C GLY A 149 -7.28 2.29 2.84
N LYS A 150 -7.17 3.35 3.65
CA LYS A 150 -6.37 3.37 4.87
C LYS A 150 -7.24 3.69 6.07
N GLU A 151 -6.84 3.15 7.21
CA GLU A 151 -7.36 3.52 8.52
C GLU A 151 -6.17 3.62 9.49
N ARG A 152 -5.99 4.78 10.13
CA ARG A 152 -4.84 5.05 11.03
C ARG A 152 -3.49 4.66 10.40
N ASP A 153 -3.24 5.14 9.18
CA ASP A 153 -2.06 4.86 8.34
C ASP A 153 -1.82 3.40 7.93
N GLN A 154 -2.71 2.47 8.29
CA GLN A 154 -2.64 1.08 7.82
C GLN A 154 -3.53 0.88 6.60
N TYR A 155 -2.99 0.24 5.56
CA TYR A 155 -3.82 -0.17 4.43
C TYR A 155 -4.84 -1.22 4.89
N LYS A 156 -6.12 -0.95 4.59
CA LYS A 156 -7.25 -1.85 4.86
C LYS A 156 -7.78 -2.50 3.58
N SER A 157 -7.56 -1.86 2.45
CA SER A 157 -7.89 -2.43 1.14
C SER A 157 -6.97 -1.92 0.07
N ILE A 158 -6.67 -2.77 -0.91
CA ILE A 158 -5.95 -2.45 -2.13
C ILE A 158 -6.68 -3.12 -3.28
N SER A 159 -6.98 -2.36 -4.32
CA SER A 159 -7.53 -2.85 -5.57
C SER A 159 -6.65 -2.37 -6.70
N PHE A 160 -6.15 -3.31 -7.50
CA PHE A 160 -5.25 -3.03 -8.60
C PHE A 160 -5.77 -3.65 -9.88
N GLU A 161 -5.85 -2.85 -10.93
CA GLU A 161 -6.31 -3.26 -12.24
C GLU A 161 -5.45 -2.62 -13.32
N LYS A 162 -5.07 -3.40 -14.33
CA LYS A 162 -4.52 -2.84 -15.56
C LYS A 162 -5.66 -2.67 -16.55
N VAL A 163 -5.89 -1.46 -17.04
CA VAL A 163 -6.94 -1.16 -18.00
C VAL A 163 -6.78 -2.04 -19.24
N GLY A 164 -7.84 -2.76 -19.59
CA GLY A 164 -7.86 -3.72 -20.71
C GLY A 164 -7.35 -5.13 -20.35
N ALA A 165 -6.91 -5.38 -19.11
CA ALA A 165 -6.67 -6.74 -18.63
C ALA A 165 -7.98 -7.37 -18.14
N ALA A 166 -8.10 -8.70 -18.27
CA ALA A 166 -9.22 -9.44 -17.70
C ALA A 166 -9.15 -9.51 -16.16
N GLY A 167 -7.95 -9.35 -15.59
CA GLY A 167 -7.69 -9.56 -14.18
C GLY A 167 -7.77 -8.29 -13.33
N LYS A 168 -8.48 -8.34 -12.21
CA LYS A 168 -8.47 -7.34 -11.14
C LYS A 168 -8.04 -7.99 -9.82
N LEU A 169 -6.98 -7.47 -9.22
CA LEU A 169 -6.56 -7.86 -7.88
C LEU A 169 -7.36 -7.04 -6.86
N GLU A 170 -8.00 -7.73 -5.92
CA GLU A 170 -8.67 -7.12 -4.77
C GLU A 170 -8.14 -7.74 -3.49
N CYS A 171 -7.61 -6.91 -2.62
CA CYS A 171 -7.08 -7.31 -1.34
C CYS A 171 -7.71 -6.49 -0.21
N THR A 172 -8.04 -7.15 0.90
CA THR A 172 -8.64 -6.54 2.08
C THR A 172 -8.05 -7.12 3.36
N ASN A 173 -7.93 -6.28 4.38
CA ASN A 173 -7.62 -6.70 5.73
C ASN A 173 -8.94 -7.07 6.43
N LYS A 174 -9.14 -8.35 6.75
CA LYS A 174 -10.34 -8.83 7.44
C LYS A 174 -9.94 -9.43 8.80
N GLU A 175 -10.50 -8.88 9.87
CA GLU A 175 -10.35 -9.29 11.28
C GLU A 175 -8.91 -9.21 11.82
N SER A 176 -7.96 -9.87 11.18
CA SER A 176 -6.51 -9.81 11.48
C SER A 176 -5.63 -10.31 10.33
N SER A 177 -6.22 -10.65 9.18
CA SER A 177 -5.52 -11.29 8.05
C SER A 177 -5.74 -10.53 6.76
N ASP A 178 -4.67 -10.41 5.97
CA ASP A 178 -4.72 -9.88 4.63
C ASP A 178 -5.15 -10.99 3.66
N ILE A 179 -6.22 -10.72 2.92
CA ILE A 179 -6.80 -11.64 1.95
C ILE A 179 -6.71 -10.96 0.58
N CYS A 180 -6.26 -11.69 -0.43
CA CYS A 180 -6.27 -11.22 -1.82
C CYS A 180 -7.06 -12.20 -2.68
N ILE A 181 -7.78 -11.67 -3.67
CA ILE A 181 -8.51 -12.41 -4.69
C ILE A 181 -8.17 -11.79 -6.04
N CYS A 182 -7.80 -12.64 -6.99
CA CYS A 182 -7.64 -12.24 -8.39
C CYS A 182 -8.94 -12.56 -9.14
N ARG A 183 -9.77 -11.56 -9.40
CA ARG A 183 -10.99 -11.71 -10.23
C ARG A 183 -10.59 -11.66 -11.71
N LYS A 184 -11.22 -12.49 -12.53
CA LYS A 184 -11.01 -12.58 -13.99
C LYS A 184 -12.27 -12.20 -14.74
#